data_AF-A0A2E4UXC1-F1
#
_entry.id   AF-A0A2E4UXC1-F1
#
_cell.length_a   1.000
_cell.length_b   1.000
_cell.length_c   1.000
_cell.angle_alpha   90.00
_cell.angle_beta   90.00
_cell.angle_gamma   90.00
#
_symmetry.space_group_name_H-M   'P 1'
#
loop_
_entity.id
_entity.type
_entity.pdbx_description
1 polymer ?
#
loop_
_entity_poly.entity_id
_entity_poly.type
_entity_poly.pdbx_seq_one_letter_code
_entity_poly.pdbx_strand_id
1 'polypeptide(L)' 'MINQIAANFAWAGEVEATARVLDHITRFWSPSMRSIVRRYAEAGGADLAPAAKAAALQP' A
#
# COMPACT_ATOMS: atom_id res chain seq x y z
N MET A 1 -1.89 -0.34 -9.38
CA MET A 1 -0.67 -1.10 -9.05
C MET A 1 -0.60 -1.50 -7.57
N ILE A 2 -0.67 -0.58 -6.59
CA ILE A 2 -0.58 -0.96 -5.16
C ILE A 2 -1.62 -2.01 -4.72
N ASN A 3 -2.85 -1.94 -5.24
CA ASN A 3 -3.87 -2.96 -4.97
C ASN A 3 -3.52 -4.35 -5.52
N GLN A 4 -2.78 -4.43 -6.64
CA GLN A 4 -2.34 -5.72 -7.19
C GLN A 4 -1.23 -6.32 -6.32
N ILE A 5 -0.35 -5.46 -5.76
CA ILE A 5 0.64 -5.88 -4.77
C ILE A 5 -0.06 -6.41 -3.51
N ALA A 6 -1.09 -5.70 -3.03
CA ALA A 6 -1.89 -6.14 -1.89
C ALA A 6 -2.62 -7.47 -2.17
N ALA A 7 -3.22 -7.63 -3.36
CA ALA A 7 -3.86 -8.87 -3.77
C ALA A 7 -2.89 -10.06 -3.79
N ASN A 8 -1.63 -9.85 -4.21
CA ASN A 8 -0.59 -10.87 -4.18
C ASN A 8 -0.24 -11.37 -2.77
N PHE A 9 -0.52 -10.57 -1.73
CA PHE A 9 -0.29 -10.92 -0.33
C PHE A 9 -1.58 -11.23 0.46
N ALA A 10 -2.74 -11.32 -0.22
CA ALA A 10 -4.02 -11.54 0.45
C ALA A 10 -4.08 -12.83 1.29
N TRP A 11 -3.27 -13.83 0.95
CA TRP A 11 -3.14 -15.09 1.69
C TRP A 11 -2.46 -14.95 3.06
N ALA A 12 -1.74 -13.86 3.32
CA ALA A 12 -0.90 -13.70 4.50
C ALA A 12 -1.66 -13.11 5.71
N GLY A 13 -2.93 -12.73 5.53
CA GLY A 13 -3.69 -11.96 6.53
C GLY A 13 -3.33 -10.46 6.50
N GLU A 14 -4.22 -9.62 7.03
CA GLU A 14 -4.16 -8.17 6.80
C GLU A 14 -2.89 -7.49 7.34
N VAL A 15 -2.42 -7.89 8.52
CA VAL A 15 -1.22 -7.32 9.16
C VAL A 15 0.04 -7.61 8.35
N GLU A 16 0.26 -8.89 8.01
CA GLU A 16 1.42 -9.32 7.23
C GLU A 16 1.34 -8.80 5.78
N ALA A 17 0.14 -8.78 5.18
CA ALA A 17 -0.07 -8.20 3.86
C ALA A 17 0.31 -6.71 3.85
N THR A 18 -0.08 -5.96 4.87
CA THR A 18 0.28 -4.53 5.02
C THR A 18 1.80 -4.36 5.08
N ALA A 19 2.49 -5.13 5.93
CA ALA A 19 3.94 -5.08 6.07
C ALA A 19 4.65 -5.39 4.74
N ARG A 20 4.19 -6.41 4.00
CA ARG A 20 4.76 -6.80 2.71
C ARG A 20 4.51 -5.78 1.61
N VAL A 21 3.32 -5.17 1.57
CA VAL A 21 3.03 -4.08 0.64
C VAL A 21 3.95 -2.89 0.92
N LEU A 22 4.13 -2.51 2.19
CA LEU A 22 5.01 -1.42 2.58
C LEU A 22 6.47 -1.69 2.18
N ASP A 23 7.00 -2.89 2.46
CA ASP A 23 8.35 -3.28 2.04
C ASP A 23 8.52 -3.15 0.52
N HIS A 24 7.55 -3.69 -0.24
CA HIS A 24 7.60 -3.66 -1.69
C HIS A 24 7.62 -2.23 -2.25
N ILE A 25 6.68 -1.37 -1.84
CA ILE A 25 6.64 -0.01 -2.36
C ILE A 25 7.85 0.82 -1.89
N THR A 26 8.41 0.54 -0.71
CA THR A 26 9.60 1.25 -0.22
C THR A 26 10.83 0.90 -1.04
N ARG A 27 10.98 -0.36 -1.45
CA ARG A 27 12.15 -0.84 -2.20
C ARG A 27 12.09 -0.54 -3.68
N PHE A 28 10.90 -0.62 -4.28
CA PHE A 28 10.76 -0.63 -5.74
C PHE A 28 10.10 0.63 -6.31
N TRP A 29 9.43 1.44 -5.50
CA TRP A 29 8.79 2.67 -5.99
C TRP A 29 9.65 3.89 -5.70
N SER A 30 9.57 4.86 -6.61
CA SER A 30 10.19 6.16 -6.37
C SER A 30 9.52 6.90 -5.20
N PRO A 31 10.21 7.87 -4.57
CA PRO A 31 9.59 8.74 -3.56
C PRO A 31 8.33 9.45 -4.06
N SER A 32 8.29 9.87 -5.34
CA SER A 32 7.13 10.54 -5.93
C SER A 32 5.91 9.62 -6.04
N MET A 33 6.10 8.36 -6.46
CA MET A 33 5.02 7.37 -6.52
C MET A 33 4.41 7.11 -5.14
N ARG A 34 5.25 6.97 -4.11
CA ARG A 34 4.80 6.81 -2.72
C ARG A 34 4.02 8.03 -2.23
N SER A 35 4.50 9.24 -2.53
CA SER A 35 3.81 10.48 -2.19
C SER A 35 2.42 10.58 -2.82
N ILE A 36 2.28 10.22 -4.10
CA ILE A 36 0.98 10.23 -4.80
C ILE A 36 -0.02 9.32 -4.10
N VAL A 37 0.38 8.09 -3.79
CA VAL A 37 -0.54 7.12 -3.16
C VAL A 37 -0.84 7.47 -1.71
N ARG A 38 0.13 8.02 -0.95
CA ARG A 38 -0.12 8.56 0.39
C ARG A 38 -1.19 9.66 0.35
N ARG A 39 -1.05 10.64 -0.54
CA ARG A 39 -2.04 11.73 -0.68
C ARG A 39 -3.44 11.22 -1.05
N TYR A 40 -3.51 10.20 -1.91
CA TYR A 40 -4.78 9.56 -2.24
C TYR A 40 -5.40 8.83 -1.03
N ALA A 41 -4.57 8.13 -0.24
CA ALA A 41 -5.01 7.45 0.98
C ALA A 41 -5.50 8.43 2.06
N GLU A 42 -4.81 9.56 2.23
CA GLU A 42 -5.19 10.66 3.13
C GLU A 42 -6.52 11.32 2.71
N ALA A 43 -6.80 11.41 1.41
CA ALA A 43 -8.08 11.88 0.86
C ALA A 43 -9.22 10.84 0.98
N GLY A 44 -9.01 9.75 1.72
CA GLY A 44 -9.99 8.69 1.97
C GLY A 44 -9.69 7.38 1.23
N GLY A 45 -9.03 7.44 0.07
CA GLY A 45 -8.55 6.27 -0.66
C GLY A 45 -9.62 5.20 -0.90
N ALA A 46 -10.79 5.60 -1.42
CA ALA A 46 -11.98 4.76 -1.51
C ALA A 46 -11.74 3.42 -2.25
N ASP A 47 -10.90 3.45 -3.28
CA ASP A 47 -10.59 2.25 -4.08
C ASP A 47 -9.37 1.47 -3.58
N LEU A 48 -8.73 1.87 -2.47
CA LEU A 48 -7.57 1.15 -1.95
C LEU A 48 -8.03 -0.10 -1.18
N ALA A 49 -7.39 -1.23 -1.48
CA ALA A 49 -7.53 -2.41 -0.64
C ALA A 49 -7.06 -2.09 0.80
N PRO A 50 -7.63 -2.71 1.85
CA PRO A 50 -7.28 -2.38 3.24
C PRO A 50 -5.77 -2.40 3.52
N ALA A 51 -5.07 -3.47 3.11
CA ALA A 51 -3.62 -3.58 3.25
C ALA A 51 -2.85 -2.53 2.44
N ALA A 52 -3.35 -2.15 1.25
CA ALA A 52 -2.74 -1.10 0.44
C ALA A 52 -2.91 0.29 1.08
N LYS A 53 -4.09 0.57 1.62
CA LYS A 53 -4.39 1.83 2.32
C LYS A 53 -3.57 1.95 3.59
N ALA A 54 -3.51 0.90 4.41
CA ALA A 54 -2.72 0.87 5.61
C ALA A 54 -1.23 1.09 5.29
N ALA A 55 -0.68 0.40 4.29
CA ALA A 55 0.70 0.56 3.87
C ALA A 55 1.00 1.98 3.34
N ALA A 56 0.07 2.58 2.58
CA ALA A 56 0.24 3.93 2.02
C ALA A 56 0.30 5.03 3.09
N LEU A 57 -0.30 4.81 4.26
CA LEU A 57 -0.31 5.76 5.37
C LEU A 57 0.92 5.62 6.29
N GLN A 58 1.70 4.53 6.16
CA GLN A 58 2.94 4.35 6.92
C GLN A 58 4.04 5.28 6.39
N PRO A 59 4.93 5.84 7.24
CA PRO A 59 5.90 6.88 6.88
C PRO A 59 6.91 6.48 5.78
#